data_AF-A0A976L7C7-F1
#
_entry.id   AF-A0A976L7C7-F1
#
_cell.length_a   1.000
_cell.length_b   1.000
_cell.length_c   1.000
_cell.angle_alpha   90.00
_cell.angle_beta   90.00
_cell.angle_gamma   90.00
#
_symmetry.space_group_name_H-M   'P 1'
#
loop_
_entity.id
_entity.type
_entity.pdbx_description
1 polymer ?
#
loop_
_entity_poly.entity_id
_entity_poly.type
_entity_poly.pdbx_seq_one_letter_code
_entity_poly.pdbx_strand_id
1 'polypeptide(L)'
;MKSVAKQLIGALVITLLSQLIILPQPISAADLPARKILSGWVPYYSVKNSIASVVVNQDLIREVSPFWYALKGEKNILDLYAAAKLTDPMSVSITTLRNLNIGIIPTITDGTEKLVLSNLLANQQSRANIVATITNLVKVNNFDGIDLDFENFAFIDGNTTWDTTRPRWVAFVKELSASLHADMKILS
;
A
#
# COMPACT_ATOMS: atom_id res chain seq x y z
N MET A 1 -43.22 45.45 -58.75
CA MET A 1 -41.98 44.66 -58.60
C MET A 1 -41.81 44.34 -57.11
N LYS A 2 -42.59 43.46 -56.46
CA LYS A 2 -42.51 41.98 -56.45
C LYS A 2 -41.07 41.44 -56.59
N SER A 3 -40.61 40.73 -55.54
CA SER A 3 -39.54 39.71 -55.56
C SER A 3 -38.10 40.12 -55.19
N VAL A 4 -37.83 40.52 -53.93
CA VAL A 4 -36.49 40.27 -53.31
C VAL A 4 -36.57 39.96 -51.80
N ALA A 5 -37.56 40.50 -51.07
CA ALA A 5 -37.56 40.45 -49.59
C ALA A 5 -37.94 39.09 -48.93
N LYS A 6 -38.20 38.02 -49.68
CA LYS A 6 -38.65 36.72 -49.11
C LYS A 6 -37.56 35.65 -48.99
N GLN A 7 -36.33 35.90 -49.41
CA GLN A 7 -35.26 34.88 -49.41
C GLN A 7 -34.21 35.02 -48.31
N LEU A 8 -34.18 36.11 -47.53
CA LEU A 8 -33.18 36.27 -46.46
C LEU A 8 -33.64 35.89 -45.05
N ILE A 9 -34.92 35.60 -44.82
CA ILE A 9 -35.41 35.23 -43.48
C ILE A 9 -35.36 33.69 -43.26
N GLY A 10 -35.29 32.91 -44.35
CA GLY A 10 -35.22 31.44 -44.26
C GLY A 10 -33.85 30.87 -43.88
N ALA A 11 -32.77 31.66 -43.98
CA ALA A 11 -31.41 31.15 -43.81
C ALA A 11 -30.81 31.37 -42.41
N LEU A 12 -31.42 32.21 -41.56
CA LEU A 12 -30.86 32.52 -40.23
C LEU A 12 -31.51 31.76 -39.06
N VAL A 13 -32.64 31.09 -39.30
CA VAL A 13 -33.34 30.30 -38.24
C VAL A 13 -32.92 28.83 -38.24
N ILE A 14 -32.26 28.35 -39.30
CA ILE A 14 -31.88 26.93 -39.44
C ILE A 14 -30.45 26.66 -38.93
N THR A 15 -29.62 27.70 -38.74
CA THR A 15 -28.22 27.54 -38.26
C THR A 15 -28.05 27.54 -36.74
N LEU A 16 -29.12 27.65 -35.95
CA LEU A 16 -29.04 27.65 -34.48
C LEU A 16 -29.50 26.35 -33.80
N LEU A 17 -29.94 25.34 -34.57
CA LEU A 17 -30.47 24.07 -34.03
C LEU A 17 -29.54 22.86 -34.21
N SER A 18 -28.30 23.07 -34.64
CA SER A 18 -27.28 22.02 -34.75
C SER A 18 -26.18 22.15 -33.68
N GLN A 19 -26.52 22.66 -32.49
CA GLN A 19 -25.71 22.36 -31.31
C GLN A 19 -26.13 20.97 -30.84
N LEU A 20 -25.48 19.94 -31.40
CA LEU A 20 -25.50 18.62 -30.81
C LEU A 20 -25.10 18.77 -29.34
N ILE A 21 -26.08 18.60 -28.44
CA ILE A 21 -25.81 18.33 -27.05
C ILE A 21 -25.11 16.98 -27.05
N ILE A 22 -23.77 16.98 -27.06
CA ILE A 22 -22.98 15.78 -26.77
C ILE A 22 -23.22 15.50 -25.29
N LEU A 23 -24.28 14.76 -25.01
CA LEU A 23 -24.47 14.17 -23.70
C LEU A 23 -23.28 13.22 -23.48
N PRO A 24 -22.53 13.34 -22.38
CA PRO A 24 -21.49 12.37 -22.07
C PRO A 24 -22.15 10.99 -22.05
N GLN A 25 -21.68 10.11 -22.94
CA GLN A 25 -22.16 8.73 -22.97
C GLN A 25 -21.84 8.11 -21.61
N PRO A 26 -22.77 7.34 -21.01
CA PRO A 26 -22.45 6.61 -19.80
C PRO A 26 -21.28 5.66 -20.12
N ILE A 27 -20.15 5.87 -19.44
CA ILE A 27 -19.00 4.96 -19.54
C ILE A 27 -19.49 3.60 -19.06
N SER A 28 -19.45 2.59 -19.94
CA SER A 28 -19.78 1.23 -19.54
C SER A 28 -18.74 0.73 -18.54
N ALA A 29 -19.12 -0.12 -17.59
CA ALA A 29 -18.14 -0.77 -16.72
C ALA A 29 -17.07 -1.56 -17.50
N ALA A 30 -17.37 -1.96 -18.74
CA ALA A 30 -16.44 -2.61 -19.67
C ALA A 30 -15.42 -1.65 -20.30
N ASP A 31 -15.69 -0.33 -20.30
CA ASP A 31 -14.80 0.70 -20.86
C ASP A 31 -13.83 1.26 -19.80
N LEU A 32 -13.98 0.87 -18.54
CA LEU A 32 -13.05 1.22 -17.48
C LEU A 32 -11.80 0.33 -17.58
N PRO A 33 -10.59 0.88 -17.31
CA PRO A 33 -9.40 0.06 -17.16
C PRO A 33 -9.65 -1.07 -16.17
N ALA A 34 -9.22 -2.28 -16.50
CA ALA A 34 -9.35 -3.42 -15.60
C ALA A 34 -8.74 -3.07 -14.23
N ARG A 35 -9.50 -3.33 -13.16
CA ARG A 35 -9.04 -3.05 -11.80
C ARG A 35 -7.84 -3.95 -11.51
N LYS A 36 -6.73 -3.36 -11.08
CA LYS A 36 -5.62 -4.12 -10.49
C LYS A 36 -6.07 -4.71 -9.17
N ILE A 37 -6.00 -6.04 -9.03
CA ILE A 37 -6.50 -6.75 -7.84
C ILE A 37 -5.41 -7.57 -7.14
N LEU A 38 -4.27 -7.79 -7.78
CA LEU A 38 -3.23 -8.64 -7.23
C LEU A 38 -2.33 -7.85 -6.28
N SER A 39 -2.02 -8.48 -5.15
CA SER A 39 -0.92 -8.13 -4.26
C SER A 39 0.02 -9.33 -4.14
N GLY A 40 1.28 -9.07 -3.78
CA GLY A 40 2.26 -10.15 -3.63
C GLY A 40 3.50 -9.73 -2.88
N TRP A 41 4.13 -10.71 -2.22
CA TRP A 41 5.38 -10.49 -1.49
C TRP A 41 6.58 -10.33 -2.42
N VAL A 42 7.48 -9.40 -2.05
CA VAL A 42 8.79 -9.22 -2.68
C VAL A 42 9.88 -9.60 -1.68
N PRO A 43 10.36 -10.86 -1.68
CA PRO A 43 11.32 -11.33 -0.69
C PRO A 43 12.69 -10.66 -0.87
N TYR A 44 13.33 -10.29 0.26
CA TYR A 44 14.64 -9.63 0.27
C TYR A 44 15.75 -10.44 -0.44
N TYR A 45 15.65 -11.77 -0.46
CA TYR A 45 16.64 -12.65 -1.08
C TYR A 45 16.45 -12.83 -2.60
N SER A 46 15.38 -12.29 -3.19
CA SER A 46 15.10 -12.41 -4.63
C SER A 46 14.51 -11.14 -5.23
N VAL A 47 14.92 -9.97 -4.71
CA VAL A 47 14.31 -8.68 -5.10
C VAL A 47 14.40 -8.44 -6.60
N LYS A 48 15.56 -8.65 -7.23
CA LYS A 48 15.75 -8.42 -8.68
C LYS A 48 14.73 -9.18 -9.54
N ASN A 49 14.55 -10.47 -9.27
CA ASN A 49 13.62 -11.31 -10.01
C ASN A 49 12.16 -10.95 -9.70
N SER A 50 11.88 -10.61 -8.44
CA SER A 50 10.54 -10.22 -7.99
C SER A 50 10.11 -8.90 -8.63
N ILE A 51 10.97 -7.88 -8.61
CA ILE A 51 10.71 -6.59 -9.26
C ILE A 51 10.57 -6.75 -10.77
N ALA A 52 11.39 -7.57 -11.43
CA ALA A 52 11.22 -7.88 -12.85
C ALA A 52 9.85 -8.51 -13.14
N SER A 53 9.38 -9.42 -12.29
CA SER A 53 8.06 -10.03 -12.41
C SER A 53 6.94 -9.00 -12.22
N VAL A 54 7.12 -8.06 -11.28
CA VAL A 54 6.17 -6.96 -11.07
C VAL A 54 6.08 -6.05 -12.29
N VAL A 55 7.21 -5.70 -12.91
CA VAL A 55 7.26 -4.85 -14.11
C VAL A 55 6.51 -5.50 -15.28
N VAL A 56 6.70 -6.80 -15.48
CA VAL A 56 6.05 -7.55 -16.58
C VAL A 56 4.54 -7.72 -16.35
N ASN A 57 4.08 -7.78 -15.09
CA ASN A 57 2.67 -8.00 -14.72
C ASN A 57 2.03 -6.76 -14.07
N GLN A 58 2.55 -5.56 -14.38
CA GLN A 58 2.17 -4.31 -13.74
C GLN A 58 0.70 -3.92 -13.98
N ASP A 59 0.08 -4.48 -15.02
CA ASP A 59 -1.33 -4.30 -15.37
C ASP A 59 -2.27 -5.03 -14.41
N LEU A 60 -1.79 -6.08 -13.72
CA LEU A 60 -2.57 -6.86 -12.75
C LEU A 60 -2.29 -6.48 -11.30
N ILE A 61 -1.07 -6.03 -11.00
CA ILE A 61 -0.55 -5.81 -9.65
C ILE A 61 -0.90 -4.40 -9.16
N ARG A 62 -1.69 -4.33 -8.09
CA ARG A 62 -2.07 -3.07 -7.43
C ARG A 62 -1.00 -2.60 -6.46
N GLU A 63 -0.48 -3.53 -5.67
CA GLU A 63 0.47 -3.27 -4.60
C GLU A 63 1.38 -4.46 -4.39
N VAL A 64 2.53 -4.23 -3.77
CA VAL A 64 3.43 -5.28 -3.34
C VAL A 64 3.77 -5.09 -1.88
N SER A 65 4.12 -6.21 -1.24
CA SER A 65 4.52 -6.24 0.16
C SER A 65 5.97 -6.71 0.26
N PRO A 66 6.95 -5.78 0.21
CA PRO A 66 8.36 -6.16 0.35
C PRO A 66 8.66 -6.78 1.71
N PHE A 67 9.13 -8.03 1.71
CA PHE A 67 9.39 -8.81 2.91
C PHE A 67 10.79 -8.51 3.46
N TRP A 68 10.97 -7.28 3.97
CA TRP A 68 12.30 -6.67 4.18
C TRP A 68 12.61 -6.33 5.64
N TYR A 69 11.67 -6.44 6.56
CA TYR A 69 11.87 -5.99 7.94
C TYR A 69 11.56 -7.06 8.98
N ALA A 70 12.30 -7.02 10.08
CA ALA A 70 11.99 -7.81 11.28
C ALA A 70 12.08 -6.92 12.52
N LEU A 71 11.04 -6.91 13.35
CA LEU A 71 11.07 -6.23 14.64
C LEU A 71 11.98 -7.01 15.60
N LYS A 72 13.04 -6.37 16.09
CA LYS A 72 13.99 -6.97 17.04
C LYS A 72 13.85 -6.42 18.46
N GLY A 73 13.07 -5.36 18.64
CA GLY A 73 12.77 -4.74 19.93
C GLY A 73 12.07 -3.40 19.75
N GLU A 74 11.76 -2.70 20.85
CA GLU A 74 10.92 -1.50 20.83
C GLU A 74 11.35 -0.39 19.88
N LYS A 75 12.67 -0.24 19.70
CA LYS A 75 13.31 0.78 18.88
C LYS A 75 14.31 0.18 17.88
N ASN A 76 14.17 -1.11 17.58
CA ASN A 76 15.10 -1.84 16.73
C ASN A 76 14.33 -2.64 15.68
N ILE A 77 14.44 -2.20 14.44
CA ILE A 77 13.98 -2.93 13.25
C ILE A 77 15.22 -3.33 12.48
N LEU A 78 15.35 -4.63 12.22
CA LEU A 78 16.36 -5.15 11.30
C LEU A 78 15.88 -4.97 9.87
N ASP A 79 16.70 -4.31 9.06
CA ASP A 79 16.55 -4.24 7.61
C ASP A 79 17.23 -5.45 6.95
N LEU A 80 16.43 -6.40 6.49
CA LEU A 80 16.86 -7.63 5.81
C LEU A 80 17.41 -7.35 4.41
N TYR A 81 16.93 -6.30 3.75
CA TYR A 81 17.48 -5.87 2.46
C TYR A 81 18.92 -5.43 2.62
N ALA A 82 19.17 -4.53 3.59
CA ALA A 82 20.51 -4.05 3.89
C ALA A 82 21.42 -5.20 4.37
N ALA A 83 20.90 -6.09 5.21
CA ALA A 83 21.65 -7.26 5.70
C ALA A 83 22.05 -8.23 4.56
N ALA A 84 21.24 -8.35 3.51
CA ALA A 84 21.52 -9.20 2.35
C ALA A 84 22.62 -8.66 1.42
N LYS A 85 23.05 -7.40 1.61
CA LYS A 85 24.14 -6.77 0.83
C LYS A 85 23.96 -6.93 -0.69
N LEU A 86 22.72 -6.70 -1.15
CA LEU A 86 22.40 -6.75 -2.57
C LEU A 86 23.18 -5.67 -3.34
N THR A 87 23.42 -5.93 -4.63
CA THR A 87 24.15 -5.00 -5.50
C THR A 87 23.43 -3.65 -5.65
N ASP A 88 22.12 -3.70 -5.84
CA ASP A 88 21.31 -2.50 -6.03
C ASP A 88 20.81 -1.98 -4.68
N PRO A 89 20.84 -0.66 -4.42
CA PRO A 89 20.25 -0.10 -3.22
C PRO A 89 18.72 -0.21 -3.25
N MET A 90 18.09 -0.29 -2.07
CA MET A 90 16.64 -0.39 -1.91
C MET A 90 15.88 0.70 -2.68
N SER A 91 16.45 1.90 -2.77
CA SER A 91 15.88 3.04 -3.49
C SER A 91 15.62 2.77 -4.97
N VAL A 92 16.40 1.89 -5.62
CA VAL A 92 16.18 1.50 -7.03
C VAL A 92 14.86 0.75 -7.16
N SER A 93 14.61 -0.21 -6.26
CA SER A 93 13.37 -0.99 -6.24
C SER A 93 12.16 -0.09 -5.92
N ILE A 94 12.29 0.78 -4.91
CA ILE A 94 11.24 1.74 -4.55
C ILE A 94 10.92 2.65 -5.74
N THR A 95 11.93 3.25 -6.37
CA THR A 95 11.74 4.16 -7.51
C THR A 95 11.05 3.45 -8.68
N THR A 96 11.46 2.20 -8.97
CA THR A 96 10.83 1.39 -10.01
C THR A 96 9.35 1.19 -9.74
N LEU A 97 8.98 0.75 -8.53
CA LEU A 97 7.58 0.54 -8.16
C LEU A 97 6.75 1.83 -8.18
N ARG A 98 7.33 2.94 -7.70
CA ARG A 98 6.67 4.26 -7.72
C ARG A 98 6.39 4.74 -9.14
N ASN A 99 7.31 4.56 -10.08
CA ASN A 99 7.11 4.93 -11.48
C ASN A 99 6.02 4.11 -12.18
N LEU A 100 5.65 2.94 -11.63
CA LEU A 100 4.58 2.09 -12.14
C LEU A 100 3.23 2.31 -11.41
N ASN A 101 3.18 3.28 -10.50
CA ASN A 101 2.05 3.55 -9.61
C ASN A 101 1.62 2.29 -8.83
N ILE A 102 2.59 1.50 -8.37
CA ILE A 102 2.36 0.31 -7.54
C ILE A 102 2.47 0.69 -6.07
N GLY A 103 1.48 0.27 -5.27
CA GLY A 103 1.50 0.45 -3.82
C GLY A 103 2.65 -0.32 -3.16
N ILE A 104 3.30 0.26 -2.16
CA ILE A 104 4.44 -0.32 -1.45
C ILE A 104 4.11 -0.40 0.04
N ILE A 105 3.81 -1.61 0.52
CA ILE A 105 3.38 -1.88 1.90
C ILE A 105 4.32 -2.96 2.48
N PRO A 106 5.54 -2.61 2.88
CA PRO A 106 6.51 -3.62 3.29
C PRO A 106 6.04 -4.41 4.50
N THR A 107 6.39 -5.69 4.49
CA THR A 107 6.11 -6.64 5.56
C THR A 107 7.16 -6.52 6.65
N ILE A 108 6.71 -6.51 7.90
CA ILE A 108 7.54 -6.62 9.09
C ILE A 108 7.16 -7.87 9.89
N THR A 109 8.15 -8.71 10.18
CA THR A 109 7.94 -9.92 10.99
C THR A 109 8.27 -9.73 12.46
N ASP A 110 7.78 -10.63 13.31
CA ASP A 110 8.30 -10.76 14.67
C ASP A 110 9.67 -11.45 14.62
N GLY A 111 10.73 -10.66 14.75
CA GLY A 111 12.10 -11.15 14.83
C GLY A 111 12.58 -11.35 16.26
N THR A 112 11.73 -11.23 17.28
CA THR A 112 12.12 -11.33 18.68
C THR A 112 12.25 -12.78 19.17
N GLU A 113 12.88 -12.99 20.32
CA GLU A 113 12.91 -14.32 20.95
C GLU A 113 11.54 -14.68 21.54
N LYS A 114 11.39 -15.95 21.91
CA LYS A 114 10.18 -16.50 22.53
C LYS A 114 9.64 -15.60 23.65
N LEU A 115 8.36 -15.24 23.55
CA LEU A 115 7.58 -14.38 24.46
C LEU A 115 8.03 -12.93 24.57
N VAL A 116 9.10 -12.52 23.89
CA VAL A 116 9.61 -11.14 24.00
C VAL A 116 8.59 -10.16 23.43
N LEU A 117 8.08 -10.37 22.22
CA LEU A 117 7.04 -9.52 21.63
C LEU A 117 5.84 -9.39 22.59
N SER A 118 5.25 -10.49 23.05
CA SER A 118 4.09 -10.44 23.94
C SER A 118 4.37 -9.65 25.22
N ASN A 119 5.58 -9.74 25.79
CA ASN A 119 5.96 -8.97 26.97
C ASN A 119 6.14 -7.48 26.67
N LEU A 120 6.72 -7.13 25.53
CA LEU A 120 6.79 -5.74 25.06
C LEU A 120 5.38 -5.17 24.86
N LEU A 121 4.46 -5.94 24.28
CA LEU A 121 3.08 -5.50 24.05
C LEU A 121 2.27 -5.35 25.35
N ALA A 122 2.69 -5.99 26.44
CA ALA A 122 2.04 -5.87 27.74
C ALA A 122 2.19 -4.46 28.35
N ASN A 123 3.31 -3.80 28.09
CA ASN A 123 3.61 -2.49 28.64
C ASN A 123 3.17 -1.38 27.67
N GLN A 124 2.43 -0.39 28.18
CA GLN A 124 1.90 0.71 27.36
C GLN A 124 3.01 1.58 26.74
N GLN A 125 4.08 1.87 27.48
CA GLN A 125 5.19 2.67 26.96
C GLN A 125 5.96 1.89 25.88
N SER A 126 6.19 0.60 26.11
CA SER A 126 6.84 -0.29 25.14
C SER A 126 6.04 -0.41 23.85
N ARG A 127 4.71 -0.58 23.92
CA ARG A 127 3.84 -0.53 22.73
C ARG A 127 3.94 0.80 22.01
N ALA A 128 3.85 1.92 22.73
CA ALA A 128 3.94 3.25 22.13
C ALA A 128 5.28 3.45 21.40
N ASN A 129 6.39 2.94 21.96
CA ASN A 129 7.70 2.96 21.31
C ASN A 129 7.70 2.12 20.03
N ILE A 130 7.12 0.91 20.03
CA ILE A 130 7.03 0.07 18.83
C ILE A 130 6.20 0.78 17.75
N VAL A 131 5.04 1.34 18.12
CA VAL A 131 4.17 2.09 17.20
C VAL A 131 4.92 3.25 16.56
N ALA A 132 5.64 4.04 17.36
CA ALA A 132 6.44 5.16 16.86
C ALA A 132 7.57 4.69 15.92
N THR A 133 8.26 3.59 16.28
CA THR A 133 9.34 3.02 15.47
C THR A 133 8.84 2.55 14.10
N ILE A 134 7.72 1.81 14.05
CA ILE A 134 7.14 1.34 12.79
C ILE A 134 6.59 2.51 11.97
N THR A 135 5.88 3.46 12.61
CA THR A 135 5.36 4.64 11.92
C THR A 135 6.50 5.46 11.31
N ASN A 136 7.61 5.64 12.04
CA ASN A 136 8.77 6.36 11.53
C ASN A 136 9.43 5.63 10.34
N LEU A 137 9.52 4.29 10.38
CA LEU A 137 10.02 3.50 9.24
C LEU A 137 9.20 3.79 7.97
N VAL A 138 7.86 3.75 8.09
CA VAL A 138 6.93 4.02 6.98
C VAL A 138 7.11 5.44 6.43
N LYS A 139 7.25 6.43 7.32
CA LYS A 139 7.39 7.85 6.93
C LYS A 139 8.72 8.15 6.27
N VAL A 140 9.83 7.71 6.86
CA VAL A 140 11.19 7.99 6.38
C VAL A 140 11.40 7.43 4.97
N ASN A 141 10.84 6.26 4.68
CA ASN A 141 10.93 5.63 3.36
C ASN A 141 9.77 5.98 2.43
N ASN A 142 8.81 6.80 2.90
CA ASN A 142 7.58 7.12 2.20
C ASN A 142 6.86 5.88 1.65
N PHE A 143 6.67 4.85 2.47
CA PHE A 143 5.82 3.70 2.12
C PHE A 143 4.34 4.07 2.20
N ASP A 144 3.47 3.29 1.57
CA ASP A 144 2.01 3.51 1.62
C ASP A 144 1.38 2.94 2.88
N GLY A 145 2.10 2.05 3.57
CA GLY A 145 1.67 1.42 4.80
C GLY A 145 2.72 0.47 5.34
N ILE A 146 2.30 -0.42 6.22
CA ILE A 146 3.07 -1.57 6.70
C ILE A 146 2.15 -2.80 6.75
N ASP A 147 2.70 -3.96 6.44
CA ASP A 147 2.06 -5.26 6.51
C ASP A 147 2.61 -6.02 7.74
N LEU A 148 1.75 -6.40 8.68
CA LEU A 148 2.17 -7.10 9.90
C LEU A 148 2.15 -8.62 9.70
N ASP A 149 3.32 -9.22 9.78
CA ASP A 149 3.50 -10.68 9.72
C ASP A 149 4.11 -11.21 11.03
N PHE A 150 3.44 -10.91 12.15
CA PHE A 150 3.88 -11.34 13.48
C PHE A 150 3.26 -12.71 13.77
N GLU A 151 4.02 -13.79 13.53
CA GLU A 151 3.47 -15.15 13.66
C GLU A 151 4.03 -15.95 14.85
N ASN A 152 5.09 -15.47 15.52
CA ASN A 152 5.78 -16.24 16.55
C ASN A 152 4.88 -16.63 17.74
N PHE A 153 3.81 -15.89 18.02
CA PHE A 153 2.86 -16.30 19.06
C PHE A 153 2.18 -17.64 18.75
N ALA A 154 2.09 -18.04 17.47
CA ALA A 154 1.54 -19.32 17.03
C ALA A 154 2.60 -20.43 16.93
N PHE A 155 3.82 -20.10 16.48
CA PHE A 155 4.84 -21.10 16.11
C PHE A 155 6.00 -21.24 17.11
N ILE A 156 6.30 -20.20 17.90
CA ILE A 156 7.45 -20.15 18.80
C ILE A 156 7.01 -20.10 20.28
N ASP A 157 6.04 -19.25 20.60
CA ASP A 157 5.56 -19.06 21.97
C ASP A 157 4.71 -20.24 22.45
N GLY A 158 3.95 -20.81 21.52
CA GLY A 158 2.99 -21.89 21.75
C GLY A 158 1.57 -21.37 21.93
N ASN A 159 0.60 -22.09 21.38
CA ASN A 159 -0.82 -21.71 21.34
C ASN A 159 -1.44 -21.45 22.73
N THR A 160 -0.94 -22.09 23.79
CA THR A 160 -1.41 -21.90 25.18
C THR A 160 -1.17 -20.49 25.71
N THR A 161 -0.32 -19.70 25.04
CA THR A 161 0.00 -18.32 25.43
C THR A 161 -0.97 -17.31 24.83
N TRP A 162 -1.81 -17.74 23.88
CA TRP A 162 -2.65 -16.85 23.09
C TRP A 162 -3.64 -16.04 23.92
N ASP A 163 -4.24 -16.61 24.97
CA ASP A 163 -5.19 -15.85 25.81
C ASP A 163 -4.53 -14.66 26.52
N THR A 164 -3.23 -14.74 26.79
CA THR A 164 -2.44 -13.62 27.32
C THR A 164 -2.01 -12.66 26.22
N THR A 165 -1.58 -13.17 25.06
CA THR A 165 -1.06 -12.35 23.96
C THR A 165 -2.17 -11.60 23.21
N ARG A 166 -3.34 -12.22 23.00
CA ARG A 166 -4.47 -11.67 22.23
C ARG A 166 -4.87 -10.25 22.64
N PRO A 167 -5.17 -9.94 23.93
CA PRO A 167 -5.55 -8.58 24.29
C PRO A 167 -4.42 -7.56 24.07
N ARG A 168 -3.16 -7.98 24.23
CA ARG A 168 -1.97 -7.13 24.02
C ARG A 168 -1.78 -6.83 22.53
N TRP A 169 -1.94 -7.84 21.69
CA TRP A 169 -1.94 -7.74 20.23
C TRP A 169 -3.04 -6.79 19.72
N VAL A 170 -4.27 -6.96 20.20
CA VAL A 170 -5.40 -6.11 19.79
C VAL A 170 -5.17 -4.65 20.18
N ALA A 171 -4.62 -4.38 21.37
CA ALA A 171 -4.26 -3.02 21.77
C ALA A 171 -3.20 -2.42 20.84
N PHE A 172 -2.14 -3.18 20.55
CA PHE A 172 -1.08 -2.77 19.63
C PHE A 172 -1.61 -2.45 18.22
N VAL A 173 -2.41 -3.35 17.62
CA VAL A 173 -2.97 -3.15 16.27
C VAL A 173 -3.84 -1.90 16.21
N LYS A 174 -4.66 -1.63 17.24
CA LYS A 174 -5.47 -0.41 17.32
C LYS A 174 -4.61 0.86 17.38
N GLU A 175 -3.59 0.86 18.23
CA GLU A 175 -2.69 2.00 18.41
C GLU A 175 -1.87 2.26 17.13
N LEU A 176 -1.34 1.21 16.49
CA LEU A 176 -0.60 1.31 15.24
C LEU A 176 -1.50 1.80 14.09
N SER A 177 -2.69 1.22 13.96
CA SER A 177 -3.65 1.63 12.93
C SER A 177 -4.02 3.11 13.04
N ALA A 178 -4.31 3.59 14.26
CA ALA A 178 -4.60 5.00 14.49
C ALA A 178 -3.42 5.92 14.12
N SER A 179 -2.19 5.52 14.49
CA SER A 179 -0.97 6.27 14.17
C SER A 179 -0.74 6.35 12.66
N LEU A 180 -0.86 5.24 11.92
CA LEU A 180 -0.66 5.18 10.48
C LEU A 180 -1.75 5.98 9.72
N HIS A 181 -3.02 5.84 10.10
CA HIS A 181 -4.11 6.56 9.45
C HIS A 181 -4.01 8.09 9.64
N ALA A 182 -3.44 8.56 10.76
CA ALA A 182 -3.17 9.98 10.96
C ALA A 182 -2.21 10.57 9.91
N ASP A 183 -1.36 9.74 9.31
CA ASP A 183 -0.43 10.09 8.24
C ASP A 183 -0.90 9.60 6.84
N MET A 184 -2.18 9.23 6.70
CA MET A 184 -2.77 8.64 5.48
C MET A 184 -2.05 7.37 4.99
N LYS A 185 -1.50 6.60 5.93
CA LYS A 185 -0.86 5.30 5.69
C LYS A 185 -1.80 4.17 6.10
N ILE A 186 -1.69 3.03 5.46
CA ILE A 186 -2.52 1.86 5.78
C ILE A 186 -1.78 0.86 6.67
N LEU A 187 -2.56 0.10 7.43
CA LEU A 187 -2.11 -1.10 8.12
C LEU A 187 -2.72 -2.30 7.40
N SER A 188 -1.87 -3.22 6.95
CA SER A 188 -2.22 -4.54 6.42
C SER A 188 -1.97 -5.59 7.50
#